data_AF-A0A3P7XIP1-F1
#
_entry.id   AF-A0A3P7XIP1-F1
#
_cell.length_a   1.000
_cell.length_b   1.000
_cell.length_c   1.000
_cell.angle_alpha   90.00
_cell.angle_beta   90.00
_cell.angle_gamma   90.00
#
_symmetry.space_group_name_H-M   'P 1'
#
loop_
_entity.id
_entity.type
_entity.pdbx_description
1 polymer ?
#
loop_
_entity_poly.entity_id
_entity_poly.type
_entity_poly.pdbx_seq_one_letter_code
_entity_poly.pdbx_strand_id
1 'polypeptide(L)'
;MPGMLRERDLKELLRSEHARAYNLQVVAPSIEGSKGVINGVISSNFVENVCDDGMIHCFESYSDDMTEITASCQTMNTDAKLISVCQVGCQSHADLNVTVCCCDDDLCNLPDSEKPTASPSSAHLPPRLRQKFGPFKLSKSL
;
A
#
# COMPACT_ATOMS: atom_id res chain seq x y z
N MET A 1 16.26 27.82 -7.80
CA MET A 1 16.52 26.84 -6.72
C MET A 1 16.05 25.48 -7.24
N PRO A 2 16.89 24.45 -7.35
CA PRO A 2 16.41 23.14 -7.79
C PRO A 2 15.64 22.49 -6.64
N GLY A 3 14.36 22.19 -6.88
CA GLY A 3 13.48 21.56 -5.91
C GLY A 3 13.95 20.14 -5.63
N MET A 4 14.13 19.80 -4.35
CA MET A 4 14.21 18.41 -3.92
C MET A 4 12.90 17.73 -4.29
N LEU A 5 12.92 16.83 -5.27
CA LEU A 5 11.86 15.84 -5.45
C LEU A 5 11.72 15.07 -4.12
N ARG A 6 10.47 14.92 -3.65
CA ARG A 6 10.21 14.20 -2.40
C ARG A 6 10.50 12.72 -2.65
N GLU A 7 10.85 11.98 -1.60
CA GLU A 7 11.12 10.53 -1.67
C GLU A 7 9.97 9.73 -2.32
N ARG A 8 8.72 10.19 -2.13
CA ARG A 8 7.52 9.66 -2.78
C ARG A 8 7.56 9.81 -4.30
N ASP A 9 7.93 11.00 -4.80
CA ASP A 9 8.02 11.27 -6.24
C ASP A 9 9.10 10.38 -6.90
N LEU A 10 10.20 10.10 -6.19
CA LEU A 10 11.26 9.22 -6.68
C LEU A 10 10.80 7.76 -6.78
N LYS A 11 10.02 7.30 -5.79
CA LYS A 11 9.47 5.93 -5.76
C LYS A 11 8.46 5.71 -6.88
N GLU A 12 7.58 6.68 -7.11
CA GLU A 12 6.68 6.70 -8.27
C GLU A 12 7.43 6.76 -9.60
N LEU A 13 8.45 7.62 -9.72
CA LEU A 13 9.27 7.70 -10.93
C LEU A 13 9.99 6.38 -11.22
N LEU A 14 10.59 5.74 -10.22
CA LEU A 14 11.24 4.42 -10.37
C LEU A 14 10.23 3.35 -10.80
N ARG A 15 9.03 3.36 -10.19
CA ARG A 15 7.95 2.43 -10.56
C ARG A 15 7.46 2.67 -11.98
N SER A 16 7.32 3.94 -12.37
CA SER A 16 6.90 4.38 -13.71
C SER A 16 7.95 4.08 -14.78
N GLU A 17 9.24 4.31 -14.50
CA GLU A 17 10.36 4.00 -15.40
C GLU A 17 10.51 2.49 -15.62
N HIS A 18 10.42 1.70 -14.54
CA HIS A 18 10.46 0.24 -14.63
C HIS A 18 9.23 -0.30 -15.36
N ALA A 19 8.04 0.22 -15.05
CA ALA A 19 6.81 -0.13 -15.75
C ALA A 19 6.89 0.21 -17.26
N ARG A 20 7.38 1.40 -17.62
CA ARG A 20 7.64 1.80 -19.01
C ARG A 20 8.64 0.91 -19.73
N ALA A 21 9.73 0.51 -19.06
CA ALA A 21 10.76 -0.35 -19.65
C ALA A 21 10.21 -1.73 -20.06
N TYR A 22 9.15 -2.20 -19.40
CA TYR A 22 8.53 -3.50 -19.64
C TYR A 22 7.10 -3.41 -20.19
N ASN A 23 6.60 -2.22 -20.58
CA ASN A 23 5.18 -1.99 -20.93
C ASN A 23 4.19 -2.50 -19.87
N LEU A 24 4.58 -2.50 -18.58
CA LEU A 24 3.66 -2.75 -17.48
C LEU A 24 2.86 -1.48 -17.17
N GLN A 25 1.62 -1.66 -16.73
CA GLN A 25 0.84 -0.60 -16.10
C GLN A 25 1.28 -0.43 -14.64
N VAL A 26 1.27 0.81 -14.12
CA VAL A 26 1.54 1.06 -12.70
C VAL A 26 0.28 0.76 -11.89
N VAL A 27 0.35 -0.22 -10.99
CA VAL A 27 -0.73 -0.60 -10.05
C VAL A 27 -0.29 -0.38 -8.62
N ALA A 28 -1.18 0.16 -7.79
CA ALA A 28 -0.93 0.41 -6.37
C ALA A 28 -1.10 -0.90 -5.56
N PRO A 29 -0.20 -1.23 -4.62
CA PRO A 29 -0.46 -2.25 -3.61
C PRO A 29 -1.51 -1.69 -2.65
N SER A 30 -2.55 -2.47 -2.38
CA SER A 30 -3.66 -2.07 -1.54
C SER A 30 -3.97 -3.15 -0.50
N ILE A 31 -4.67 -2.77 0.56
CA ILE A 31 -5.27 -3.74 1.45
C ILE A 31 -6.64 -4.11 0.89
N GLU A 32 -6.94 -5.41 0.85
CA GLU A 32 -8.25 -5.94 0.54
C GLU A 32 -8.81 -6.76 1.71
N GLY A 33 -10.10 -6.64 1.96
CA GLY A 33 -10.80 -7.45 2.95
C GLY A 33 -11.78 -6.63 3.77
N SER A 34 -12.33 -7.26 4.80
CA SER A 34 -13.24 -6.59 5.71
C SER A 34 -13.05 -7.04 7.15
N LYS A 35 -13.63 -6.25 8.04
CA LYS A 35 -13.84 -6.53 9.46
C LYS A 35 -15.33 -6.37 9.72
N GLY A 36 -15.89 -7.27 10.50
CA GLY A 36 -17.29 -7.20 10.90
C GLY A 36 -17.63 -8.26 11.93
N VAL A 37 -18.91 -8.31 12.31
CA VAL A 37 -19.42 -9.29 13.28
C VAL A 37 -19.91 -10.53 12.52
N ILE A 38 -19.23 -11.65 12.70
CA ILE A 38 -19.60 -12.97 12.15
C ILE A 38 -19.98 -13.87 13.32
N ASN A 39 -21.24 -14.35 13.36
CA ASN A 39 -21.75 -15.18 14.45
C ASN A 39 -21.58 -14.57 15.86
N GLY A 40 -21.71 -13.25 15.98
CA GLY A 40 -21.56 -12.53 17.26
C GLY A 40 -20.11 -12.28 17.70
N VAL A 41 -19.13 -12.64 16.86
CA VAL A 41 -17.70 -12.43 17.11
C VAL A 41 -17.14 -11.47 16.07
N ILE A 42 -16.34 -10.50 16.51
CA ILE A 42 -15.61 -9.60 15.61
C ILE A 42 -14.53 -10.42 14.90
N SER A 43 -14.55 -10.40 13.57
CA SER A 43 -13.60 -11.11 12.71
C SER A 43 -13.12 -10.18 11.60
N SER A 44 -11.87 -10.34 11.16
CA SER A 44 -11.30 -9.60 10.03
C SER A 44 -10.49 -10.52 9.09
N ASN A 45 -10.35 -10.12 7.82
CA ASN A 45 -9.66 -10.91 6.80
C ASN A 45 -8.76 -10.07 5.87
N PHE A 46 -8.21 -8.97 6.37
CA PHE A 46 -7.37 -8.07 5.59
C PHE A 46 -6.12 -8.77 5.04
N VAL A 47 -5.85 -8.55 3.75
CA VAL A 47 -4.69 -9.08 3.02
C VAL A 47 -4.08 -7.98 2.17
N GLU A 48 -2.75 -7.98 2.06
CA GLU A 48 -2.05 -7.15 1.08
C GLU A 48 -2.25 -7.76 -0.31
N ASN A 49 -2.79 -6.97 -1.24
CA ASN A 49 -2.97 -7.38 -2.62
C ASN A 49 -2.35 -6.36 -3.58
N VAL A 50 -1.99 -6.84 -4.77
CA VAL A 50 -1.66 -5.96 -5.90
C VAL A 50 -2.92 -5.87 -6.74
N CYS A 51 -3.39 -4.64 -6.93
CA CYS A 51 -4.66 -4.42 -7.61
C CYS A 51 -4.57 -4.68 -9.12
N ASP A 52 -5.74 -4.91 -9.72
CA ASP A 52 -5.85 -5.15 -11.16
C ASP A 52 -5.42 -3.93 -11.98
N ASP A 53 -5.16 -4.16 -13.27
CA ASP A 53 -4.70 -3.13 -14.20
C ASP A 53 -5.56 -1.85 -14.15
N GLY A 54 -4.91 -0.71 -13.87
CA GLY A 54 -5.57 0.59 -13.79
C GLY A 54 -6.26 0.89 -12.46
N MET A 55 -6.14 0.02 -11.46
CA MET A 55 -6.52 0.30 -10.07
C MET A 55 -5.36 0.99 -9.35
N ILE A 56 -5.48 2.31 -9.23
CA ILE A 56 -4.50 3.15 -8.51
C ILE A 56 -5.06 3.71 -7.19
N HIS A 57 -6.38 3.61 -6.99
CA HIS A 57 -7.07 4.20 -5.85
C HIS A 57 -7.38 3.12 -4.81
N CYS A 58 -6.89 3.35 -3.60
CA CYS A 58 -7.16 2.50 -2.44
C CYS A 58 -8.31 3.13 -1.65
N PHE A 59 -9.40 2.39 -1.46
CA PHE A 59 -10.56 2.82 -0.71
C PHE A 59 -10.65 2.06 0.62
N GLU A 60 -11.06 2.79 1.64
CA GLU A 60 -11.53 2.22 2.89
C GLU A 60 -12.87 2.82 3.28
N SER A 61 -13.68 2.02 3.97
CA SER A 61 -14.86 2.51 4.66
C SER A 61 -14.94 1.92 6.05
N TYR A 62 -15.44 2.69 7.00
CA TYR A 62 -15.61 2.22 8.37
C TYR A 62 -16.86 2.80 9.02
N SER A 63 -17.45 2.04 9.93
CA SER A 63 -18.50 2.52 10.83
C SER A 63 -17.91 3.42 11.91
N ASP A 64 -18.73 4.31 12.48
CA ASP A 64 -18.28 5.26 13.52
C ASP A 64 -17.66 4.58 14.76
N ASP A 65 -18.10 3.36 15.08
CA ASP A 65 -17.61 2.52 16.17
C ASP A 65 -16.47 1.57 15.75
N MET A 66 -16.02 1.62 14.48
CA MET A 66 -14.92 0.83 13.91
C MET A 66 -15.13 -0.69 14.02
N THR A 67 -16.38 -1.14 14.15
CA THR A 67 -16.75 -2.56 14.20
C THR A 67 -16.88 -3.15 12.81
N GLU A 68 -17.28 -2.33 11.84
CA GLU A 68 -17.32 -2.66 10.42
C GLU A 68 -16.28 -1.83 9.68
N ILE A 69 -15.37 -2.51 8.98
CA ILE A 69 -14.34 -1.85 8.16
C ILE A 69 -14.24 -2.64 6.86
N THR A 70 -14.14 -1.94 5.73
CA THR A 70 -13.89 -2.57 4.42
C THR A 70 -12.73 -1.86 3.76
N ALA A 71 -11.81 -2.61 3.20
CA ALA A 71 -10.69 -2.11 2.40
C ALA A 71 -10.73 -2.78 1.02
N SER A 72 -10.55 -1.99 -0.03
CA SER A 72 -10.56 -2.47 -1.40
C SER A 72 -9.81 -1.53 -2.31
N CYS A 73 -9.34 -2.03 -3.45
CA CYS A 73 -8.96 -1.17 -4.55
C CYS A 73 -10.03 -1.12 -5.65
N GLN A 74 -10.09 0.05 -6.30
CA GLN A 74 -11.09 0.36 -7.31
C GLN A 74 -10.41 1.00 -8.53
N THR A 75 -11.02 0.82 -9.71
CA THR A 75 -10.58 1.45 -10.97
C THR A 75 -11.27 2.80 -11.19
N MET A 76 -10.86 3.55 -12.22
CA MET A 76 -11.66 4.69 -12.70
C MET A 76 -13.01 4.30 -13.33
N ASN A 77 -13.29 3.00 -13.49
CA ASN A 77 -14.58 2.51 -13.97
C ASN A 77 -15.65 2.47 -12.88
N THR A 78 -15.26 2.78 -11.63
CA THR A 78 -16.14 2.98 -10.49
C THR A 78 -16.90 4.29 -10.64
N ASP A 79 -18.09 4.39 -10.03
CA ASP A 79 -18.94 5.59 -10.12
C ASP A 79 -18.11 6.87 -9.85
N ALA A 80 -18.21 7.86 -10.74
CA ALA A 80 -17.43 9.11 -10.63
C ALA A 80 -17.61 9.80 -9.27
N LYS A 81 -18.75 9.57 -8.60
CA LYS A 81 -19.03 10.08 -7.26
C LYS A 81 -18.16 9.41 -6.18
N LEU A 82 -17.84 8.13 -6.32
CA LEU A 82 -16.91 7.41 -5.44
C LEU A 82 -15.46 7.89 -5.67
N ILE A 83 -15.05 8.08 -6.92
CA ILE A 83 -13.71 8.60 -7.26
C ILE A 83 -13.51 10.02 -6.71
N SER A 84 -14.57 10.83 -6.63
CA SER A 84 -14.48 12.19 -6.08
C SER A 84 -13.98 12.21 -4.63
N VAL A 85 -14.18 11.13 -3.86
CA VAL A 85 -13.68 11.01 -2.48
C VAL A 85 -12.15 11.09 -2.43
N CYS A 86 -11.44 10.56 -3.43
CA CYS A 86 -9.97 10.63 -3.51
C CYS A 86 -9.44 12.07 -3.64
N GLN A 87 -10.25 13.01 -4.14
CA GLN A 87 -9.88 14.42 -4.21
C GLN A 87 -9.98 15.12 -2.84
N VAL A 88 -10.83 14.60 -1.95
CA VAL A 88 -11.11 15.17 -0.62
C VAL A 88 -10.41 14.39 0.49
N GLY A 89 -9.98 13.16 0.22
CA GLY A 89 -9.37 12.23 1.18
C GLY A 89 -10.42 11.39 1.90
N CYS A 90 -11.24 12.01 2.76
CA CYS A 90 -12.27 11.32 3.54
C CYS A 90 -13.60 12.07 3.52
N GLN A 91 -14.69 11.32 3.42
CA GLN A 91 -16.05 11.84 3.47
C GLN A 91 -16.90 11.03 4.45
N SER A 92 -17.44 11.72 5.46
CA SER A 92 -18.37 11.12 6.42
C SER A 92 -19.82 11.25 5.91
N HIS A 93 -20.57 10.16 6.04
CA HIS A 93 -21.99 10.07 5.73
C HIS A 93 -22.77 9.80 7.03
N ALA A 94 -23.02 10.86 7.78
CA ALA A 94 -23.66 10.79 9.10
C ALA A 94 -25.04 10.10 9.08
N ASP A 95 -25.79 10.23 7.98
CA ASP A 95 -27.09 9.57 7.80
C ASP A 95 -27.00 8.03 7.73
N LEU A 96 -25.80 7.50 7.47
CA LEU A 96 -25.50 6.07 7.34
C LEU A 96 -24.47 5.57 8.36
N ASN A 97 -23.98 6.44 9.25
CA ASN A 97 -22.92 6.12 10.23
C ASN A 97 -21.66 5.48 9.61
N VAL A 98 -21.32 5.90 8.39
CA VAL A 98 -20.16 5.40 7.65
C VAL A 98 -19.29 6.55 7.21
N THR A 99 -17.98 6.37 7.33
CA THR A 99 -16.98 7.23 6.70
C THR A 99 -16.28 6.47 5.60
N VAL A 100 -16.08 7.10 4.45
CA VAL A 100 -15.37 6.55 3.30
C VAL A 100 -14.13 7.40 3.07
N CYS A 101 -12.97 6.76 2.96
CA CYS A 101 -11.70 7.42 2.62
C CYS A 101 -11.09 6.81 1.37
N CYS A 102 -10.29 7.60 0.68
CA CYS A 102 -9.50 7.18 -0.47
C CYS A 102 -8.10 7.80 -0.42
N CYS A 103 -7.13 7.01 -0.88
CA CYS A 103 -5.73 7.39 -0.97
C CYS A 103 -5.02 6.64 -2.12
N ASP A 104 -3.89 7.19 -2.55
CA ASP A 104 -3.11 6.69 -3.71
C ASP A 104 -1.74 6.13 -3.31
N ASP A 105 -1.42 6.15 -2.01
CA ASP A 105 -0.15 5.65 -1.46
C ASP A 105 -0.19 4.11 -1.26
N ASP A 106 0.98 3.46 -1.24
CA ASP A 106 1.07 2.01 -1.03
C ASP A 106 0.46 1.59 0.33
N LEU A 107 -0.51 0.66 0.31
CA LEU A 107 -1.12 0.05 1.52
C LEU A 107 -1.67 1.10 2.51
N CYS A 108 -2.27 2.17 1.99
CA CYS A 108 -2.73 3.32 2.76
C CYS A 108 -4.17 3.18 3.28
N ASN A 109 -4.98 2.30 2.70
CA ASN A 109 -6.42 2.16 2.98
C ASN A 109 -6.73 1.22 4.14
N LEU A 110 -6.04 1.42 5.27
CA LEU A 110 -6.41 0.80 6.53
C LEU A 110 -5.85 1.63 7.69
N PRO A 111 -6.61 1.86 8.78
CA PRO A 111 -6.05 2.47 9.98
C PRO A 111 -4.92 1.62 10.56
N ASP A 112 -3.89 2.28 11.11
CA ASP A 112 -2.69 1.60 11.65
C ASP A 112 -3.02 0.51 12.68
N SER A 113 -4.10 0.69 13.46
CA SER A 113 -4.58 -0.28 14.46
C SER A 113 -5.08 -1.60 13.87
N GLU A 114 -5.51 -1.59 12.61
CA GLU A 114 -6.05 -2.75 11.90
C GLU A 114 -5.04 -3.32 10.89
N LYS A 115 -3.96 -2.58 10.62
CA LYS A 115 -2.93 -3.01 9.69
C LYS A 115 -2.42 -4.37 10.14
N PRO A 116 -2.38 -5.39 9.25
CA PRO A 116 -1.84 -6.68 9.61
C PRO A 116 -0.48 -6.47 10.27
N THR A 117 -0.39 -6.79 11.56
CA THR A 117 0.91 -6.74 12.23
C THR A 117 1.75 -7.76 11.50
N ALA A 118 2.72 -7.30 10.71
CA ALA A 118 3.71 -8.17 10.11
C ALA A 118 4.17 -9.09 11.22
N SER A 119 3.79 -10.37 11.13
CA SER A 119 4.18 -11.34 12.13
C SER A 119 5.70 -11.25 12.22
N PRO A 120 6.32 -11.17 13.41
CA PRO A 120 7.77 -11.29 13.51
C PRO A 120 8.14 -12.74 13.20
N SER A 121 8.12 -13.09 11.92
CA SER A 121 8.76 -14.27 11.38
C SER A 121 9.75 -13.77 10.35
N SER A 122 11.00 -13.73 10.78
CA SER A 122 12.19 -13.34 10.04
C SER A 122 12.49 -11.84 9.96
N ALA A 123 12.89 -11.32 11.12
CA ALA A 123 14.15 -10.57 11.13
C ALA A 123 15.26 -11.46 10.53
N HIS A 124 15.41 -11.45 9.20
CA HIS A 124 16.69 -11.73 8.56
C HIS A 124 17.13 -10.43 7.89
N LEU A 125 17.83 -9.66 8.71
CA LEU A 125 18.85 -8.68 8.32
C LEU A 125 19.36 -8.92 6.87
N PRO A 126 19.31 -7.94 5.96
CA PRO A 126 20.30 -7.92 4.90
C PRO A 126 21.65 -7.63 5.57
N PRO A 127 22.68 -8.47 5.41
CA PRO A 127 24.00 -8.17 5.94
C PRO A 127 24.59 -7.00 5.14
N ARG A 128 24.42 -5.78 5.62
CA ARG A 128 25.35 -4.70 5.28
C ARG A 128 26.68 -5.01 5.95
N LEU A 129 27.74 -5.01 5.13
CA LEU A 129 29.13 -4.78 5.55
C LEU A 129 29.75 -5.83 6.47
N ARG A 130 30.14 -6.98 5.88
CA ARG A 130 31.44 -7.56 6.20
C ARG A 130 32.49 -7.02 5.21
N GLN A 131 32.99 -5.81 5.49
CA GLN A 131 34.33 -5.44 5.04
C GLN A 131 35.31 -6.45 5.65
N LYS A 132 35.92 -7.29 4.81
CA LYS A 132 37.24 -7.85 5.10
C LYS A 132 38.23 -7.17 4.16
N PHE A 133 38.89 -6.14 4.70
CA PHE A 133 40.17 -5.69 4.18
C PHE A 133 41.23 -6.78 4.41
N GLY A 134 41.79 -7.29 3.31
CA GLY A 134 43.16 -7.82 3.16
C GLY A 134 43.47 -9.27 3.59
N PRO A 135 44.60 -9.87 3.11
CA PRO A 135 45.64 -9.27 2.26
C PRO A 135 45.78 -9.92 0.87
N PHE A 136 46.37 -9.12 -0.02
CA PHE A 136 47.04 -9.49 -1.27
C PHE A 136 47.72 -10.86 -1.23
N LYS A 137 47.58 -11.64 -2.32
CA LYS A 137 48.74 -12.32 -2.93
C LYS A 137 48.69 -12.27 -4.46
N LEU A 138 49.74 -11.64 -4.96
CA LEU A 138 50.20 -11.53 -6.34
C LEU A 138 50.65 -12.92 -6.87
N SER A 139 50.28 -13.18 -8.12
CA SER A 139 51.06 -13.81 -9.22
C SER A 139 52.00 -15.01 -8.94
N LYS A 140 51.87 -16.06 -9.77
CA LYS A 140 52.73 -16.29 -10.96
C LYS A 140 52.35 -17.57 -11.72
N SER A 141 52.44 -17.46 -13.05
CA SER A 141 52.57 -18.57 -14.00
C SER A 141 53.78 -19.46 -13.70
N LEU A 142 53.63 -20.75 -14.00
CA LEU A 142 54.48 -21.48 -14.96
C LEU A 142 53.77 -22.78 -15.36
#